data_AF-A0A818J2A3-F1
#
_entry.id   AF-A0A818J2A3-F1
#
_cell.length_a   1.000
_cell.length_b   1.000
_cell.length_c   1.000
_cell.angle_alpha   90.00
_cell.angle_beta   90.00
_cell.angle_gamma   90.00
#
_symmetry.space_group_name_H-M   'P 1'
#
loop_
_entity.id
_entity.type
_entity.pdbx_description
1 polymer ?
#
loop_
_entity_poly.entity_id
_entity_poly.type
_entity_poly.pdbx_seq_one_letter_code
_entity_poly.pdbx_strand_id
1 'polypeptide(L)'
;MAALLLLLVLIIKVIVPNVHGWGFEGHALVVQLAESQLTKEASEWIKPLLPWFVFGNLTRVASWADDIIHDNSNHFDYINWQWSRPLHYIDMPDWTCSYNPQRDCNNDVCIDGALRNYSKRVIAADLDHAQHQEALMFLVHFAGDVHQPLHVSFAGDLGGNKVKGNDEM
;
A
#
# COMPACT_ATOMS: atom_id res chain seq x y z
N MET A 1 -36.05 -10.91 27.69
CA MET A 1 -35.50 -11.22 26.35
C MET A 1 -34.94 -10.00 25.64
N ALA A 2 -35.70 -8.92 25.44
CA ALA A 2 -35.22 -7.72 24.74
C ALA A 2 -33.98 -7.05 25.38
N ALA A 3 -33.93 -6.95 26.72
CA ALA A 3 -32.77 -6.40 27.42
C ALA A 3 -31.49 -7.24 27.25
N LEU A 4 -31.63 -8.57 27.16
CA LEU A 4 -30.51 -9.49 26.93
C LEU A 4 -29.97 -9.37 25.49
N LEU A 5 -30.87 -9.20 24.52
CA LEU A 5 -30.54 -8.94 23.12
C LEU A 5 -29.83 -7.58 22.94
N LEU A 6 -30.32 -6.53 23.60
CA LEU A 6 -29.68 -5.21 23.58
C LEU A 6 -28.27 -5.24 24.18
N LEU A 7 -28.11 -5.93 25.31
CA LEU A 7 -26.81 -6.11 25.96
C LEU A 7 -25.84 -6.90 25.06
N LEU A 8 -26.33 -7.95 24.38
CA LEU A 8 -25.53 -8.73 23.43
C LEU A 8 -25.08 -7.88 22.23
N VAL A 9 -25.96 -7.04 21.67
CA VAL A 9 -25.61 -6.12 20.56
C VAL A 9 -24.58 -5.08 20.98
N LEU A 10 -24.71 -4.53 22.20
CA LEU A 10 -23.72 -3.59 22.78
C LEU A 10 -22.36 -4.25 23.00
N ILE A 11 -22.34 -5.48 23.52
CA ILE A 11 -21.12 -6.26 23.72
C ILE A 11 -20.45 -6.56 22.37
N ILE A 12 -21.20 -6.95 21.34
CA ILE A 12 -20.66 -7.20 19.99
C ILE A 12 -20.02 -5.93 19.43
N LYS A 13 -20.70 -4.76 19.51
CA LYS A 13 -20.14 -3.49 19.04
C LYS A 13 -18.80 -3.11 19.70
N VAL A 14 -18.61 -3.45 20.98
CA VAL A 14 -17.35 -3.17 21.69
C VAL A 14 -16.25 -4.16 21.32
N ILE A 15 -16.60 -5.37 20.88
CA ILE A 15 -15.64 -6.43 20.56
C ILE A 15 -15.22 -6.39 19.08
N VAL A 16 -16.02 -5.81 18.17
CA VAL A 16 -15.59 -5.67 16.77
C VAL A 16 -14.47 -4.63 16.70
N PRO A 17 -13.22 -5.03 16.38
CA PRO A 17 -12.15 -4.06 16.19
C PRO A 17 -12.50 -3.14 15.02
N ASN A 18 -12.26 -1.84 15.19
CA ASN A 18 -12.25 -0.92 14.05
C ASN A 18 -11.14 -1.39 13.10
N VAL A 19 -11.52 -1.70 11.87
CA VAL A 19 -10.57 -2.07 10.82
C VAL A 19 -10.12 -0.76 10.18
N HIS A 20 -8.96 -0.25 10.59
CA HIS A 20 -8.28 0.80 9.86
C HIS A 20 -7.49 0.12 8.73
N GLY A 21 -7.85 0.42 7.47
CA GLY A 21 -6.96 0.16 6.35
C GLY A 21 -5.68 0.97 6.48
N TRP A 22 -4.64 0.61 5.75
CA TRP A 22 -3.44 1.45 5.73
C TRP A 22 -3.80 2.81 5.13
N GLY A 23 -3.70 3.84 5.96
CA GLY A 23 -3.52 5.22 5.50
C GLY A 23 -2.06 5.60 5.68
N PHE A 24 -1.81 6.90 5.83
CA PHE A 24 -0.47 7.44 6.05
C PHE A 24 0.27 6.74 7.22
N GLU A 25 -0.42 6.54 8.36
CA GLU A 25 0.15 5.92 9.55
C GLU A 25 0.47 4.43 9.34
N GLY A 26 -0.36 3.74 8.55
CA GLY A 26 -0.17 2.32 8.24
C GLY A 26 1.11 2.06 7.49
N HIS A 27 1.31 2.77 6.38
CA HIS A 27 2.53 2.71 5.60
C HIS A 27 3.75 3.12 6.42
N ALA A 28 3.64 4.19 7.20
CA ALA A 28 4.72 4.64 8.06
C ALA A 28 5.15 3.55 9.06
N LEU A 29 4.20 2.89 9.73
CA LEU A 29 4.50 1.81 10.68
C LEU A 29 5.16 0.60 10.02
N VAL A 30 4.64 0.15 8.88
CA VAL A 30 5.23 -0.98 8.13
C VAL A 30 6.68 -0.67 7.74
N VAL A 31 6.91 0.52 7.20
CA VAL A 31 8.25 0.94 6.77
C VAL A 31 9.20 1.15 7.96
N GLN A 32 8.71 1.69 9.07
CA GLN A 32 9.51 1.82 10.29
C GLN A 32 9.97 0.46 10.83
N LEU A 33 9.08 -0.54 10.82
CA LEU A 33 9.43 -1.91 11.18
C LEU A 33 10.48 -2.48 10.22
N ALA A 34 10.29 -2.31 8.91
CA ALA A 34 11.25 -2.76 7.91
C ALA A 34 12.63 -2.11 8.08
N GLU A 35 12.67 -0.78 8.26
CA GLU A 35 13.89 0.01 8.47
C GLU A 35 14.68 -0.48 9.70
N SER A 36 13.98 -0.86 10.78
CA SER A 36 14.60 -1.41 11.99
C SER A 36 15.23 -2.81 11.82
N GLN A 37 14.86 -3.53 10.75
CA GLN A 37 15.31 -4.90 10.47
C GLN A 37 16.33 -4.96 9.33
N LEU A 38 16.67 -3.83 8.71
CA LEU A 38 17.68 -3.79 7.65
C LEU A 38 19.05 -4.18 8.21
N THR A 39 19.80 -4.96 7.43
CA THR A 39 21.22 -5.14 7.72
C THR A 39 21.95 -3.81 7.55
N LYS A 40 23.15 -3.71 8.12
CA LYS A 40 24.00 -2.53 7.96
C LYS A 40 24.26 -2.23 6.49
N GLU A 41 24.57 -3.26 5.71
CA GLU A 41 24.86 -3.16 4.27
C GLU A 41 23.64 -2.64 3.50
N ALA A 42 22.44 -3.17 3.79
CA ALA A 42 21.21 -2.72 3.15
C ALA A 42 20.90 -1.26 3.53
N SER A 43 21.04 -0.89 4.80
CA SER A 43 20.84 0.49 5.28
C SER A 43 21.81 1.47 4.62
N GLU A 44 23.10 1.12 4.52
CA GLU A 44 24.11 1.94 3.84
C GLU A 44 23.85 2.05 2.33
N TRP A 45 23.31 1.01 1.71
CA TRP A 45 22.99 1.01 0.28
C TRP A 45 21.74 1.86 -0.05
N ILE A 46 20.68 1.82 0.77
CA ILE A 46 19.46 2.60 0.49
C ILE A 46 19.60 4.09 0.85
N LYS A 47 20.44 4.45 1.83
CA LYS A 47 20.54 5.84 2.34
C LYS A 47 20.82 6.87 1.24
N PRO A 48 21.76 6.64 0.29
CA PRO A 48 21.99 7.56 -0.82
C PRO A 48 20.83 7.69 -1.81
N LEU A 49 19.90 6.73 -1.83
CA LEU A 49 18.71 6.76 -2.68
C LEU A 49 17.57 7.55 -2.04
N LEU A 50 17.65 7.89 -0.75
CA LEU A 50 16.60 8.64 -0.10
C LEU A 50 16.65 10.13 -0.49
N PRO A 51 15.51 10.76 -0.78
CA PRO A 51 15.46 12.19 -1.04
C PRO A 51 16.09 12.99 0.11
N TRP A 52 16.87 14.02 -0.21
CA TRP A 52 17.60 14.81 0.80
C TRP A 52 16.69 15.36 1.91
N PHE A 53 15.45 15.72 1.57
CA PHE A 53 14.49 16.32 2.50
C PHE A 53 13.95 15.34 3.53
N VAL A 54 14.18 14.02 3.37
CA VAL A 54 13.76 13.00 4.35
C VAL A 54 14.80 12.73 5.43
N PHE A 55 15.99 13.34 5.34
CA PHE A 55 17.09 13.20 6.33
C PHE A 55 17.44 11.74 6.65
N GLY A 56 17.43 10.89 5.63
CA GLY A 56 17.79 9.47 5.76
C GLY A 56 16.76 8.60 6.47
N ASN A 57 15.54 9.10 6.71
CA ASN A 57 14.46 8.34 7.32
C ASN A 57 13.53 7.77 6.22
N LEU A 58 13.55 6.45 6.04
CA LEU A 58 12.77 5.75 5.02
C LEU A 58 11.26 5.88 5.26
N THR A 59 10.83 5.97 6.51
CA THR A 59 9.41 6.12 6.90
C THR A 59 8.76 7.36 6.25
N ARG A 60 9.53 8.41 5.96
CA ARG A 60 9.01 9.66 5.37
C ARG A 60 8.68 9.57 3.88
N VAL A 61 9.06 8.49 3.20
CA VAL A 61 8.64 8.22 1.82
C VAL A 61 7.59 7.11 1.73
N ALA A 62 7.15 6.56 2.87
CA ALA A 62 6.27 5.40 2.90
C ALA A 62 4.94 5.60 2.16
N SER A 63 4.38 6.81 2.21
CA SER A 63 3.11 7.17 1.57
C SER A 63 3.29 7.89 0.23
N TRP A 64 4.53 8.05 -0.25
CA TRP A 64 4.80 8.85 -1.45
C TRP A 64 4.03 8.35 -2.68
N ALA A 65 3.90 7.03 -2.86
CA ALA A 65 3.22 6.46 -4.02
C ALA A 65 1.72 6.81 -4.07
N ASP A 66 1.06 6.95 -2.92
CA ASP A 66 -0.30 7.48 -2.83
C ASP A 66 -0.30 9.00 -3.07
N ASP A 67 0.62 9.72 -2.44
CA ASP A 67 0.66 11.18 -2.52
C ASP A 67 0.85 11.67 -3.96
N ILE A 68 1.66 10.99 -4.78
CA ILE A 68 1.94 11.44 -6.15
C ILE A 68 0.74 11.38 -7.09
N ILE A 69 -0.27 10.55 -6.80
CA ILE A 69 -1.44 10.36 -7.67
C ILE A 69 -2.60 11.31 -7.33
N HIS A 70 -2.44 12.20 -6.35
CA HIS A 70 -3.49 13.12 -5.90
C HIS A 70 -3.13 14.59 -6.05
N ASP A 71 -4.13 15.40 -6.41
CA ASP A 71 -3.99 16.86 -6.65
C ASP A 71 -3.59 17.65 -5.39
N ASN A 72 -4.09 17.23 -4.22
CA ASN A 72 -3.81 17.91 -2.95
C ASN A 72 -2.36 17.78 -2.49
N SER A 73 -1.64 16.74 -2.92
CA SER A 73 -0.26 16.43 -2.56
C SER A 73 0.72 16.63 -3.72
N ASN A 74 0.28 16.51 -4.97
CA ASN A 74 1.09 16.68 -6.18
C ASN A 74 0.37 17.49 -7.28
N HIS A 75 -0.18 18.65 -6.93
CA HIS A 75 -0.99 19.53 -7.81
C HIS A 75 -0.40 19.75 -9.22
N PHE A 76 0.92 19.86 -9.32
CA PHE A 76 1.59 20.19 -10.56
C PHE A 76 1.75 19.02 -11.54
N ASP A 77 1.76 17.78 -11.05
CA ASP A 77 2.18 16.63 -11.86
C ASP A 77 1.35 15.36 -11.66
N TYR A 78 0.37 15.34 -10.74
CA TYR A 78 -0.38 14.12 -10.40
C TYR A 78 -1.02 13.42 -11.60
N ILE A 79 -1.40 14.17 -12.64
CA ILE A 79 -1.98 13.64 -13.88
C ILE A 79 -1.01 12.66 -14.57
N ASN A 80 0.30 12.93 -14.52
CA ASN A 80 1.33 12.10 -15.13
C ASN A 80 1.64 10.83 -14.32
N TRP A 81 1.08 10.70 -13.11
CA TRP A 81 1.25 9.52 -12.24
C TRP A 81 0.01 8.62 -12.20
N GLN A 82 -1.09 8.97 -12.89
CA GLN A 82 -2.33 8.17 -12.84
C GLN A 82 -2.16 6.72 -13.34
N TRP A 83 -1.11 6.46 -14.13
CA TRP A 83 -0.77 5.10 -14.58
C TRP A 83 -0.36 4.17 -13.43
N SER A 84 0.10 4.69 -12.28
CA SER A 84 0.53 3.86 -11.16
C SER A 84 -0.63 3.41 -10.27
N ARG A 85 -1.82 4.03 -10.36
CA ARG A 85 -3.00 3.68 -9.54
C ARG A 85 -3.32 2.18 -9.48
N PRO A 86 -3.43 1.45 -10.60
CA PRO A 86 -3.75 0.01 -10.54
C PRO A 86 -2.63 -0.84 -9.93
N LEU A 87 -1.44 -0.28 -9.70
CA LEU A 87 -0.34 -1.00 -9.06
C LEU A 87 -0.50 -1.14 -7.55
N HIS A 88 -1.45 -0.44 -6.92
CA HIS A 88 -1.68 -0.47 -5.48
C HIS A 88 -2.56 -1.65 -5.02
N TYR A 89 -3.16 -2.40 -5.95
CA TYR A 89 -4.13 -3.45 -5.60
C TYR A 89 -4.16 -4.60 -6.61
N ILE A 90 -4.97 -5.60 -6.29
CA ILE A 90 -5.38 -6.73 -7.13
C ILE A 90 -6.89 -6.87 -6.99
N ASP A 91 -7.58 -6.77 -8.11
CA ASP A 91 -9.01 -7.03 -8.22
C ASP A 91 -9.24 -8.50 -8.61
N MET A 92 -9.70 -9.30 -7.66
CA MET A 92 -10.10 -10.69 -7.87
C MET A 92 -11.60 -10.78 -8.18
N PRO A 93 -12.06 -11.82 -8.89
CA PRO A 93 -13.48 -12.06 -9.06
C PRO A 93 -14.22 -12.16 -7.72
N ASP A 94 -15.42 -11.59 -7.66
CA ASP A 94 -16.23 -11.58 -6.46
C ASP A 94 -16.44 -12.99 -5.91
N TRP A 95 -16.44 -13.09 -4.57
CA TRP A 95 -16.63 -14.35 -3.85
C TRP A 95 -15.54 -15.40 -4.12
N THR A 96 -14.41 -14.99 -4.70
CA THR A 96 -13.23 -15.84 -4.85
C THR A 96 -12.14 -15.42 -3.88
N CYS A 97 -11.86 -16.25 -2.88
CA CYS A 97 -10.75 -16.03 -1.94
C CYS A 97 -9.43 -16.62 -2.48
N SER A 98 -9.20 -16.53 -3.78
CA SER A 98 -8.06 -17.17 -4.44
C SER A 98 -7.48 -16.28 -5.51
N TYR A 99 -6.19 -15.97 -5.36
CA TYR A 99 -5.41 -15.22 -6.33
C TYR A 99 -4.91 -16.12 -7.47
N ASN A 100 -5.05 -15.66 -8.71
CA ASN A 100 -4.45 -16.25 -9.89
C ASN A 100 -3.76 -15.16 -10.72
N PRO A 101 -2.41 -15.16 -10.84
CA PRO A 101 -1.69 -14.10 -11.55
C PRO A 101 -2.12 -13.88 -12.99
N GLN A 102 -2.47 -14.95 -13.72
CA GLN A 102 -2.86 -14.85 -15.14
C GLN A 102 -4.23 -14.19 -15.31
N ARG A 103 -5.09 -14.29 -14.30
CA ARG A 103 -6.45 -13.74 -14.31
C ARG A 103 -6.50 -12.35 -13.67
N ASP A 104 -5.83 -12.18 -12.53
CA ASP A 104 -6.01 -11.02 -11.63
C ASP A 104 -4.90 -9.97 -11.76
N CYS A 105 -3.80 -10.30 -12.46
CA CYS A 105 -2.67 -9.38 -12.68
C CYS A 105 -2.31 -9.28 -14.15
N ASN A 106 -3.28 -8.87 -14.96
CA ASN A 106 -3.11 -8.80 -16.41
C ASN A 106 -1.97 -7.84 -16.79
N ASN A 107 -1.05 -8.31 -17.64
CA ASN A 107 0.13 -7.56 -18.11
C ASN A 107 1.02 -6.98 -16.99
N ASP A 108 1.06 -7.63 -15.82
CA ASP A 108 1.78 -7.14 -14.63
C ASP A 108 1.30 -5.76 -14.11
N VAL A 109 0.10 -5.32 -14.53
CA VAL A 109 -0.52 -4.08 -14.05
C VAL A 109 -1.36 -4.37 -12.81
N CYS A 110 -0.66 -4.73 -11.73
CA CYS A 110 -1.22 -4.94 -10.40
C CYS A 110 -0.09 -4.88 -9.36
N ILE A 111 -0.40 -4.99 -8.06
CA ILE A 111 0.64 -4.95 -7.02
C ILE A 111 1.67 -6.08 -7.08
N ASP A 112 1.30 -7.30 -7.46
CA ASP A 112 2.24 -8.42 -7.61
C ASP A 112 3.23 -8.14 -8.76
N GLY A 113 2.73 -7.64 -9.89
CA GLY A 113 3.56 -7.19 -11.02
C GLY A 113 4.48 -6.03 -10.62
N ALA A 114 3.97 -5.07 -9.86
CA ALA A 114 4.73 -3.93 -9.34
C ALA A 114 5.85 -4.38 -8.40
N LEU A 115 5.56 -5.27 -7.44
CA LEU A 115 6.56 -5.82 -6.52
C LEU A 115 7.67 -6.52 -7.30
N ARG A 116 7.34 -7.38 -8.27
CA ARG A 116 8.35 -8.01 -9.14
C ARG A 116 9.18 -7.01 -9.92
N ASN A 117 8.55 -5.99 -10.50
CA ASN A 117 9.22 -4.98 -11.31
C ASN A 117 10.18 -4.14 -10.46
N TYR A 118 9.69 -3.52 -9.40
CA TYR A 118 10.48 -2.60 -8.59
C TYR A 118 11.54 -3.31 -7.74
N SER A 119 11.32 -4.59 -7.37
CA SER A 119 12.38 -5.43 -6.78
C SER A 119 13.55 -5.67 -7.74
N LYS A 120 13.30 -5.75 -9.06
CA LYS A 120 14.36 -5.86 -10.07
C LYS A 120 14.99 -4.50 -10.35
N ARG A 121 14.17 -3.46 -10.53
CA ARG A 121 14.64 -2.10 -10.87
C ARG A 121 15.54 -1.52 -9.79
N VAL A 122 15.19 -1.70 -8.52
CA VAL A 122 15.95 -1.10 -7.41
C VAL A 122 17.44 -1.51 -7.43
N ILE A 123 17.77 -2.72 -7.90
CA ILE A 123 19.16 -3.21 -8.01
C ILE A 123 19.72 -3.29 -9.44
N ALA A 124 18.99 -2.79 -10.44
CA ALA A 124 19.37 -2.93 -11.84
C ALA A 124 20.58 -2.04 -12.19
N ALA A 125 21.60 -2.60 -12.84
CA ALA A 125 22.87 -1.91 -13.09
C ALA A 125 22.79 -0.84 -14.20
N ASP A 126 21.75 -0.89 -15.03
CA ASP A 126 21.54 -0.02 -16.19
C ASP A 126 20.63 1.18 -15.93
N LEU A 127 20.09 1.29 -14.71
CA LEU A 127 19.24 2.41 -14.30
C LEU A 127 20.05 3.51 -13.63
N ASP A 128 19.56 4.74 -13.78
CA ASP A 128 20.12 5.90 -13.09
C ASP A 128 19.63 6.03 -11.64
N HIS A 129 20.23 6.97 -10.90
CA HIS A 129 19.92 7.20 -9.49
C HIS A 129 18.44 7.56 -9.25
N ALA A 130 17.83 8.36 -10.13
CA ALA A 130 16.44 8.75 -9.98
C ALA A 130 15.50 7.55 -10.14
N GLN A 131 15.81 6.65 -11.08
CA GLN A 131 15.07 5.41 -11.29
C GLN A 131 15.24 4.42 -10.14
N HIS A 132 16.43 4.35 -9.50
CA HIS A 132 16.62 3.55 -8.27
C HIS A 132 15.85 4.12 -7.09
N GLN A 133 15.87 5.44 -6.91
CA GLN A 133 15.10 6.13 -5.87
C GLN A 133 13.60 5.89 -6.04
N GLU A 134 13.06 6.10 -7.24
CA GLU A 134 11.66 5.80 -7.57
C GLU A 134 11.32 4.34 -7.28
N ALA A 135 12.19 3.40 -7.70
CA ALA A 135 11.96 1.99 -7.47
C ALA A 135 11.94 1.61 -5.99
N LEU A 136 12.83 2.18 -5.18
CA LEU A 136 12.83 1.99 -3.73
C LEU A 136 11.53 2.52 -3.10
N MET A 137 11.11 3.73 -3.48
CA MET A 137 9.93 4.39 -2.91
C MET A 137 8.63 3.64 -3.25
N PHE A 138 8.48 3.18 -4.49
CA PHE A 138 7.37 2.29 -4.85
C PHE A 138 7.43 0.94 -4.14
N LEU A 139 8.61 0.32 -4.08
CA LEU A 139 8.77 -1.02 -3.47
C LEU A 139 8.34 -1.04 -2.01
N VAL A 140 8.76 -0.05 -1.20
CA VAL A 140 8.40 -0.01 0.22
C VAL A 140 6.92 0.25 0.45
N HIS A 141 6.28 1.03 -0.43
CA HIS A 141 4.85 1.29 -0.38
C HIS A 141 4.04 0.03 -0.74
N PHE A 142 4.34 -0.59 -1.89
CA PHE A 142 3.64 -1.79 -2.36
C PHE A 142 3.85 -3.00 -1.46
N ALA A 143 4.99 -3.09 -0.76
CA ALA A 143 5.18 -4.10 0.27
C ALA A 143 4.19 -3.92 1.43
N GLY A 144 3.75 -2.71 1.75
CA GLY A 144 2.67 -2.45 2.71
C GLY A 144 1.30 -2.79 2.15
N ASP A 145 0.99 -2.26 0.97
CA ASP A 145 -0.32 -2.44 0.32
C ASP A 145 -0.69 -3.91 0.11
N VAL A 146 0.25 -4.76 -0.32
CA VAL A 146 -0.06 -6.18 -0.61
C VAL A 146 -0.47 -6.94 0.66
N HIS A 147 -0.07 -6.46 1.83
CA HIS A 147 -0.44 -7.03 3.13
C HIS A 147 -1.73 -6.40 3.70
N GLN A 148 -2.31 -5.39 3.03
CA GLN A 148 -3.64 -4.87 3.33
C GLN A 148 -4.69 -5.79 2.69
N PRO A 149 -5.51 -6.52 3.48
CA PRO A 149 -6.43 -7.51 2.92
C PRO A 149 -7.39 -6.96 1.85
N LEU A 150 -7.84 -5.71 2.00
CA LEU A 150 -8.76 -5.08 1.04
C LEU A 150 -8.08 -4.58 -0.24
N HIS A 151 -6.75 -4.51 -0.31
CA HIS A 151 -6.03 -4.26 -1.56
C HIS A 151 -5.87 -5.52 -2.42
N VAL A 152 -6.19 -6.71 -1.89
CA VAL A 152 -6.19 -7.97 -2.63
C VAL A 152 -7.55 -8.64 -2.43
N SER A 153 -8.57 -8.09 -3.09
CA SER A 153 -9.96 -8.36 -2.76
C SER A 153 -10.88 -8.28 -3.98
N PHE A 154 -12.19 -8.22 -3.76
CA PHE A 154 -13.21 -8.31 -4.80
C PHE A 154 -13.31 -7.06 -5.66
N ALA A 155 -13.36 -7.27 -6.98
CA ALA A 155 -13.51 -6.20 -7.96
C ALA A 155 -14.87 -5.48 -7.83
N GLY A 156 -15.94 -6.21 -7.53
CA GLY A 156 -17.31 -5.71 -7.52
C GLY A 156 -17.52 -4.57 -6.51
N ASP A 157 -16.92 -4.71 -5.32
CA ASP A 157 -16.98 -3.72 -4.25
C ASP A 157 -15.75 -2.79 -4.18
N LEU A 158 -14.82 -2.90 -5.14
CA LEU A 158 -13.57 -2.15 -5.21
C LEU A 158 -12.72 -2.33 -3.95
N GLY A 159 -12.53 -3.58 -3.52
CA GLY A 159 -11.84 -3.86 -2.26
C GLY A 159 -12.55 -3.25 -1.06
N GLY A 160 -13.87 -3.38 -1.02
CA GLY A 160 -14.70 -2.85 0.06
C GLY A 160 -14.97 -1.34 0.00
N ASN A 161 -14.40 -0.56 -0.92
CA ASN A 161 -14.63 0.90 -1.01
C ASN A 161 -16.09 1.27 -1.31
N LYS A 162 -16.89 0.36 -1.91
CA LYS A 162 -18.35 0.57 -2.09
C LYS A 162 -19.18 0.12 -0.89
N VAL A 163 -18.56 -0.54 0.10
CA VAL A 163 -19.24 -0.96 1.33
C VAL A 163 -19.24 0.21 2.29
N LYS A 164 -20.44 0.73 2.58
CA LYS A 164 -20.59 1.82 3.56
C LYS A 164 -20.42 1.26 4.98
N GLY A 165 -19.51 1.85 5.73
CA GLY A 165 -19.50 1.74 7.19
C GLY A 165 -20.69 2.48 7.79
N ASN A 166 -20.92 2.28 9.10
CA ASN A 166 -21.75 3.22 9.84
C ASN A 166 -20.87 4.42 10.17
N ASP A 167 -21.03 5.53 9.45
CA ASP A 167 -20.30 6.80 9.63
C ASP A 167 -20.72 7.54 10.92
N GLU A 168 -20.85 6.84 12.04
CA GLU A 168 -20.94 7.41 13.38
C GLU A 168 -19.59 7.20 14.08
N MET A 169 -18.59 8.00 13.70
CA MET A 169 -17.38 8.25 14.48
C MET A 169 -17.26 9.75 14.73
#